data_AF-A0A973RJ22-F1
#
_entry.id   AF-A0A973RJ22-F1
#
_cell.length_a   1.000
_cell.length_b   1.000
_cell.length_c   1.000
_cell.angle_alpha   90.00
_cell.angle_beta   90.00
_cell.angle_gamma   90.00
#
_symmetry.space_group_name_H-M   'P 1'
#
loop_
_entity.id
_entity.type
_entity.pdbx_description
1 polymer ?
#
loop_
_entity_poly.entity_id
_entity_poly.type
_entity_poly.pdbx_seq_one_letter_code
_entity_poly.pdbx_strand_id
1 'polypeptide(L)'
;EDASSPETIPGPPFRYGPNPDTLLDVSDLVFIDAPTTGLSREIGKAEPKDFFGVDKDLDAFTRTIQRYLTKYQRWNSPKFIIGESYGTTRAAGLSNSLLDAGVQLNGITFVSTVFNFADFQGDQSLIDFLPTYAADAWYHGKIANKPPIGAFIEQAREFASGPYALALQKGNSLTDAEAQSIAQQMSQLTGLSADYILRSHLRVPPDRFRRELLRDRHEIIGRIDSRYVGTEPDNVGEGTDYDPQGSAITGGFVAALNDYLFRDLGYRTPLIYRPNNYGAVFAGGGPDGWSFTHKSPEGRQDVADTSVDLASAMRQNPRMKILSVNGYYDLATPFHGAEYEFKHMALEPQLQANIRYTYYPAGHMMYIDPVSARQLKADLSAFYASAM
;
A
#
# COMPACT_ATOMS: atom_id res chain seq x y z
N GLU A 1 13.84 -19.27 -1.30
CA GLU A 1 13.08 -20.34 -1.97
C GLU A 1 12.42 -21.19 -0.91
N ASP A 2 11.20 -20.81 -0.54
CA ASP A 2 10.08 -21.65 -0.06
C ASP A 2 8.96 -20.66 0.32
N ALA A 3 8.31 -20.10 -0.70
CA ALA A 3 7.06 -19.38 -0.52
C ALA A 3 5.98 -20.40 -0.86
N SER A 4 5.48 -21.12 0.15
CA SER A 4 4.27 -21.91 -0.01
C SER A 4 3.21 -21.02 -0.66
N SER A 5 2.56 -21.52 -1.72
CA SER A 5 1.44 -20.79 -2.31
C SER A 5 0.44 -20.44 -1.21
N PRO A 6 0.07 -19.16 -1.06
CA PRO A 6 -0.90 -18.81 -0.04
C PRO A 6 -2.26 -19.45 -0.38
N GLU A 7 -2.94 -19.97 0.63
CA GLU A 7 -4.22 -20.65 0.50
C GLU A 7 -5.31 -19.95 1.31
N THR A 8 -6.56 -20.12 0.87
CA THR A 8 -7.75 -19.73 1.65
C THR A 8 -7.73 -20.42 3.00
N ILE A 9 -7.80 -19.65 4.09
CA ILE A 9 -7.81 -20.24 5.43
C ILE A 9 -9.07 -21.10 5.62
N PRO A 10 -9.00 -22.21 6.38
CA PRO A 10 -10.19 -23.00 6.68
C PRO A 10 -11.21 -22.19 7.49
N GLY A 11 -12.48 -22.60 7.42
CA GLY A 11 -13.54 -22.00 8.24
C GLY A 11 -13.29 -22.12 9.75
N PRO A 12 -14.11 -21.44 10.59
CA PRO A 12 -13.95 -21.43 12.04
C PRO A 12 -13.99 -22.84 12.66
N PRO A 13 -13.38 -23.07 13.84
CA PRO A 13 -12.89 -22.04 14.77
C PRO A 13 -11.50 -21.49 14.42
N PHE A 14 -11.40 -20.17 14.32
CA PHE A 14 -10.13 -19.46 14.18
C PHE A 14 -9.41 -19.38 15.52
N ARG A 15 -8.08 -19.37 15.50
CA ARG A 15 -7.24 -19.28 16.69
C ARG A 15 -6.33 -18.06 16.61
N TYR A 16 -5.97 -17.53 17.76
CA TYR A 16 -4.95 -16.51 17.93
C TYR A 16 -4.03 -16.92 19.08
N GLY A 17 -2.84 -16.33 19.13
CA GLY A 17 -1.83 -16.64 20.12
C GLY A 17 -0.69 -15.64 20.09
N PRO A 18 0.38 -15.90 20.86
CA PRO A 18 1.58 -15.06 20.87
C PRO A 18 2.15 -14.91 19.46
N ASN A 19 2.46 -13.68 19.07
CA ASN A 19 3.20 -13.38 17.85
C ASN A 19 4.72 -13.39 18.18
N PRO A 20 5.52 -14.36 17.69
CA PRO A 20 6.96 -14.38 17.93
C PRO A 20 7.70 -13.22 17.26
N ASP A 21 7.08 -12.60 16.25
CA ASP A 21 7.64 -11.50 15.47
C ASP A 21 7.08 -10.14 15.94
N THR A 22 6.57 -10.08 17.17
CA THR A 22 6.04 -8.85 17.78
C THR A 22 7.11 -7.78 17.96
N LEU A 23 6.72 -6.51 17.93
CA LEU A 23 7.59 -5.36 18.20
C LEU A 23 7.59 -4.93 19.69
N LEU A 24 6.84 -5.63 20.55
CA LEU A 24 6.68 -5.29 21.97
C LEU A 24 7.97 -5.40 22.81
N ASP A 25 8.94 -6.17 22.36
CA ASP A 25 10.29 -6.31 22.94
C ASP A 25 11.19 -5.09 22.64
N VAL A 26 10.88 -4.28 21.62
CA VAL A 26 11.69 -3.14 21.19
C VAL A 26 10.94 -1.79 21.23
N SER A 27 9.62 -1.80 21.45
CA SER A 27 8.78 -0.60 21.41
C SER A 27 7.45 -0.76 22.14
N ASP A 28 6.90 0.34 22.63
CA ASP A 28 5.49 0.43 23.03
C ASP A 28 4.63 0.59 21.74
N LEU A 29 3.60 -0.25 21.56
CA LEU A 29 2.73 -0.21 20.38
C LEU A 29 1.40 0.48 20.67
N VAL A 30 1.02 1.42 19.80
CA VAL A 30 -0.23 2.19 19.91
C VAL A 30 -1.01 2.08 18.61
N PHE A 31 -2.13 1.38 18.64
CA PHE A 31 -3.06 1.27 17.51
C PHE A 31 -4.21 2.26 17.69
N ILE A 32 -4.51 3.05 16.66
CA ILE A 32 -5.56 4.07 16.68
C ILE A 32 -6.58 3.72 15.59
N ASP A 33 -7.78 3.28 16.01
CA ASP A 33 -8.93 3.19 15.11
C ASP A 33 -9.33 4.60 14.68
N ALA A 34 -9.28 4.87 13.37
CA ALA A 34 -9.75 6.12 12.79
C ALA A 34 -11.21 6.39 13.19
N PRO A 35 -11.63 7.67 13.26
CA PRO A 35 -13.05 7.99 13.47
C PRO A 35 -13.94 7.19 12.52
N THR A 36 -15.04 6.64 13.04
CA THR A 36 -16.02 5.79 12.34
C THR A 36 -15.61 4.33 12.05
N THR A 37 -14.35 3.94 12.26
CA THR A 37 -13.87 2.55 12.13
C THR A 37 -13.68 1.87 13.49
N GLY A 38 -13.47 0.56 13.49
CA GLY A 38 -13.35 -0.29 14.67
C GLY A 38 -14.42 0.00 15.72
N LEU A 39 -14.00 0.42 16.92
CA LEU A 39 -14.90 0.90 17.99
C LEU A 39 -15.01 2.42 18.10
N SER A 40 -14.27 3.17 17.29
CA SER A 40 -14.30 4.64 17.28
C SER A 40 -15.61 5.16 16.68
N ARG A 41 -16.38 5.92 17.46
CA ARG A 41 -17.63 6.57 17.04
C ARG A 41 -17.62 8.04 17.39
N GLU A 42 -18.21 8.84 16.52
CA GLU A 42 -18.59 10.21 16.77
C GLU A 42 -19.57 10.31 17.96
N ILE A 43 -19.48 11.39 18.72
CA ILE A 43 -20.34 11.65 19.88
C ILE A 43 -20.83 13.10 19.85
N GLY A 44 -21.95 13.37 20.53
CA GLY A 44 -22.51 14.71 20.63
C GLY A 44 -23.12 15.16 19.31
N LYS A 45 -22.62 16.26 18.74
CA LYS A 45 -23.09 16.85 17.48
C LYS A 45 -22.24 16.48 16.26
N ALA A 46 -21.16 15.71 16.46
CA ALA A 46 -20.29 15.33 15.36
C ALA A 46 -20.98 14.27 14.49
N GLU A 47 -20.77 14.37 13.18
CA GLU A 47 -21.29 13.46 12.16
C GLU A 47 -20.12 12.77 11.44
N PRO A 48 -20.30 11.57 10.85
CA PRO A 48 -19.24 10.86 10.13
C PRO A 48 -18.48 11.73 9.11
N LYS A 49 -19.20 12.54 8.33
CA LYS A 49 -18.62 13.43 7.31
C LYS A 49 -17.70 14.51 7.86
N ASP A 50 -17.77 14.81 9.16
CA ASP A 50 -16.84 15.76 9.80
C ASP A 50 -15.41 15.21 9.84
N PHE A 51 -15.24 13.91 9.63
CA PHE A 51 -13.95 13.21 9.60
C PHE A 51 -13.57 12.67 8.21
N PHE A 52 -14.43 12.84 7.20
CA PHE A 52 -14.19 12.29 5.86
C PHE A 52 -13.44 13.28 4.97
N GLY A 53 -12.13 13.07 4.87
CA GLY A 53 -11.23 13.78 3.99
C GLY A 53 -9.82 13.86 4.54
N VAL A 54 -8.84 14.06 3.65
CA VAL A 54 -7.41 14.04 4.00
C VAL A 54 -7.09 15.00 5.14
N ASP A 55 -7.45 16.28 5.01
CA ASP A 55 -7.16 17.29 6.05
C ASP A 55 -7.88 17.01 7.39
N LYS A 56 -9.13 16.55 7.33
CA LYS A 56 -9.93 16.22 8.52
C LYS A 56 -9.36 15.03 9.29
N ASP A 57 -8.88 14.04 8.55
CA ASP A 57 -8.22 12.86 9.07
C ASP A 57 -6.89 13.22 9.74
N LEU A 58 -6.03 14.01 9.06
CA LEU A 58 -4.77 14.50 9.62
C LEU A 58 -4.98 15.29 10.92
N ASP A 59 -5.96 16.18 10.96
CA ASP A 59 -6.30 16.96 12.15
C ASP A 59 -6.79 16.07 13.31
N ALA A 60 -7.67 15.10 13.04
CA ALA A 60 -8.14 14.15 14.05
C ALA A 60 -7.00 13.30 14.65
N PHE A 61 -6.10 12.79 13.80
CA PHE A 61 -4.94 12.01 14.25
C PHE A 61 -3.90 12.87 14.98
N THR A 62 -3.62 14.08 14.49
CA THR A 62 -2.71 15.03 15.15
C THR A 62 -3.16 15.31 16.59
N ARG A 63 -4.45 15.65 16.78
CA ARG A 63 -5.03 15.89 18.11
C ARG A 63 -5.01 14.65 18.99
N THR A 64 -5.28 13.48 18.41
CA THR A 64 -5.24 12.21 19.14
C THR A 64 -3.84 11.88 19.64
N ILE A 65 -2.82 12.05 18.80
CA ILE A 65 -1.42 11.80 19.14
C ILE A 65 -0.95 12.78 20.23
N GLN A 66 -1.17 14.09 20.08
CA GLN A 66 -0.79 15.07 21.12
C GLN A 66 -1.47 14.78 22.47
N ARG A 67 -2.74 14.37 22.45
CA ARG A 67 -3.48 13.99 23.65
C ARG A 67 -2.89 12.73 24.28
N TYR A 68 -2.54 11.72 23.48
CA TYR A 68 -1.86 10.52 23.95
C TYR A 68 -0.53 10.86 24.63
N LEU A 69 0.31 11.67 23.96
CA LEU A 69 1.61 12.09 24.50
C LEU A 69 1.49 12.82 25.84
N THR A 70 0.49 13.70 25.97
CA THR A 70 0.20 14.39 27.23
C THR A 70 -0.30 13.44 28.31
N LYS A 71 -1.31 12.63 28.00
CA LYS A 71 -1.97 11.75 28.96
C LYS A 71 -0.99 10.72 29.55
N TYR A 72 -0.10 10.19 28.72
CA TYR A 72 0.86 9.15 29.13
C TYR A 72 2.28 9.69 29.36
N GLN A 73 2.46 11.02 29.39
CA GLN A 73 3.74 11.68 29.67
C GLN A 73 4.88 11.19 28.75
N ARG A 74 4.58 11.03 27.45
CA ARG A 74 5.51 10.50 26.44
C ARG A 74 6.07 11.56 25.49
N TRP A 75 5.93 12.85 25.82
CA TRP A 75 6.42 13.95 24.97
C TRP A 75 7.91 13.83 24.62
N ASN A 76 8.75 13.35 25.55
CA ASN A 76 10.19 13.19 25.32
C ASN A 76 10.62 11.79 24.87
N SER A 77 9.68 10.88 24.61
CA SER A 77 10.01 9.55 24.06
C SER A 77 10.41 9.67 22.58
N PRO A 78 11.31 8.80 22.07
CA PRO A 78 11.45 8.61 20.63
C PRO A 78 10.11 8.20 20.01
N LYS A 79 9.79 8.71 18.82
CA LYS A 79 8.48 8.51 18.18
C LYS A 79 8.64 8.02 16.77
N PHE A 80 7.91 6.94 16.46
CA PHE A 80 7.83 6.35 15.15
C PHE A 80 6.37 6.23 14.74
N ILE A 81 6.11 6.40 13.44
CA ILE A 81 4.80 6.11 12.84
C ILE A 81 4.99 4.95 11.87
N ILE A 82 4.08 3.98 11.91
CA ILE A 82 3.92 3.01 10.83
C ILE A 82 2.59 3.33 10.14
N GLY A 83 2.64 3.53 8.82
CA GLY A 83 1.47 3.64 7.96
C GLY A 83 1.46 2.51 6.93
N GLU A 84 0.30 1.92 6.68
CA GLU A 84 0.09 0.94 5.61
C GLU A 84 -0.97 1.43 4.64
N SER A 85 -0.75 1.27 3.33
CA SER A 85 -1.75 1.64 2.31
C SER A 85 -2.13 3.12 2.39
N TYR A 86 -3.41 3.47 2.46
CA TYR A 86 -3.86 4.83 2.80
C TYR A 86 -3.22 5.40 4.10
N GLY A 87 -2.84 4.52 5.03
CA GLY A 87 -2.07 4.90 6.21
C GLY A 87 -0.71 5.53 5.88
N THR A 88 -0.12 5.29 4.70
CA THR A 88 1.10 5.98 4.24
C THR A 88 0.82 7.42 3.87
N THR A 89 -0.28 7.70 3.17
CA THR A 89 -0.77 9.07 2.93
C THR A 89 -0.94 9.81 4.27
N ARG A 90 -1.61 9.15 5.23
CA ARG A 90 -1.79 9.70 6.58
C ARG A 90 -0.46 9.94 7.28
N ALA A 91 0.46 8.98 7.26
CA ALA A 91 1.74 9.10 7.94
C ALA A 91 2.62 10.21 7.34
N ALA A 92 2.59 10.36 6.01
CA ALA A 92 3.30 11.43 5.30
C ALA A 92 2.75 12.81 5.69
N GLY A 93 1.43 13.02 5.61
CA GLY A 93 0.81 14.28 6.06
C GLY A 93 1.01 14.54 7.56
N LEU A 94 0.91 13.50 8.41
CA LEU A 94 1.14 13.62 9.85
C LEU A 94 2.57 14.06 10.18
N SER A 95 3.55 13.71 9.35
CA SER A 95 4.93 14.12 9.59
C SER A 95 5.07 15.65 9.64
N ASN A 96 4.33 16.36 8.80
CA ASN A 96 4.32 17.83 8.77
C ASN A 96 3.35 18.42 9.81
N SER A 97 2.12 17.88 9.92
CA SER A 97 1.15 18.42 10.88
C SER A 97 1.59 18.24 12.34
N LEU A 98 2.26 17.12 12.68
CA LEU A 98 2.83 16.90 14.00
C LEU A 98 4.03 17.81 14.25
N LEU A 99 4.87 18.03 13.23
CA LEU A 99 6.01 18.94 13.33
C LEU A 99 5.54 20.36 13.66
N ASP A 100 4.54 20.89 12.94
CA ASP A 100 3.91 22.19 13.21
C ASP A 100 3.30 22.25 14.62
N ALA A 101 2.80 21.12 15.11
CA ALA A 101 2.23 20.97 16.44
C ALA A 101 3.28 20.72 17.55
N GLY A 102 4.58 20.84 17.23
CA GLY A 102 5.69 20.69 18.17
C GLY A 102 6.08 19.25 18.51
N VAL A 103 5.58 18.26 17.76
CA VAL A 103 5.87 16.83 17.91
C VAL A 103 6.84 16.40 16.81
N GLN A 104 8.12 16.26 17.15
CA GLN A 104 9.11 15.71 16.23
C GLN A 104 9.09 14.18 16.22
N LEU A 105 9.25 13.60 15.02
CA LEU A 105 9.37 12.17 14.78
C LEU A 105 10.82 11.75 14.55
N ASN A 106 11.20 10.58 15.04
CA ASN A 106 12.50 9.96 14.78
C ASN A 106 12.51 9.26 13.42
N GLY A 107 11.40 8.63 13.06
CA GLY A 107 11.27 8.01 11.75
C GLY A 107 9.86 7.52 11.44
N ILE A 108 9.68 7.16 10.17
CA ILE A 108 8.41 6.66 9.65
C ILE A 108 8.67 5.39 8.86
N THR A 109 7.84 4.38 9.07
CA THR A 109 7.78 3.20 8.22
C THR A 109 6.55 3.27 7.34
N PHE A 110 6.76 3.17 6.02
CA PHE A 110 5.71 3.09 5.03
C PHE A 110 5.64 1.66 4.51
N VAL A 111 4.49 1.02 4.71
CA VAL A 111 4.19 -0.34 4.25
C VAL A 111 3.26 -0.19 3.05
N SER A 112 3.69 -0.61 1.86
CA SER A 112 2.85 -0.55 0.66
C SER A 112 2.32 0.86 0.36
N THR A 113 3.21 1.65 -0.24
CA THR A 113 3.15 3.12 -0.22
C THR A 113 2.25 3.72 -1.30
N VAL A 114 1.47 4.72 -0.89
CA VAL A 114 0.80 5.72 -1.73
C VAL A 114 0.84 7.09 -1.05
N PHE A 115 1.40 8.09 -1.73
CA PHE A 115 1.46 9.47 -1.29
C PHE A 115 0.67 10.41 -2.19
N ASN A 116 0.72 10.17 -3.49
CA ASN A 116 0.17 11.03 -4.53
C ASN A 116 -0.87 10.28 -5.37
N PHE A 117 -2.14 10.60 -5.13
CA PHE A 117 -3.23 9.95 -5.86
C PHE A 117 -3.30 10.36 -7.35
N ALA A 118 -2.61 11.42 -7.76
CA ALA A 118 -2.52 11.78 -9.17
C ALA A 118 -1.67 10.80 -9.98
N ASP A 119 -0.65 10.17 -9.37
CA ASP A 119 0.24 9.22 -10.05
C ASP A 119 -0.45 7.90 -10.40
N PHE A 120 -1.59 7.61 -9.77
CA PHE A 120 -2.45 6.47 -10.11
C PHE A 120 -3.29 6.70 -11.38
N GLN A 121 -3.19 7.87 -12.01
CA GLN A 121 -3.89 8.23 -13.23
C GLN A 121 -2.94 8.35 -14.43
N GLY A 122 -3.50 8.22 -15.64
CA GLY A 122 -2.75 8.41 -16.88
C GLY A 122 -1.64 7.37 -17.10
N ASP A 123 -0.68 7.75 -17.95
CA ASP A 123 0.37 6.83 -18.41
C ASP A 123 1.42 6.51 -17.34
N GLN A 124 1.61 7.38 -16.33
CA GLN A 124 2.56 7.15 -15.22
C GLN A 124 2.18 5.91 -14.42
N SER A 125 0.89 5.78 -14.07
CA SER A 125 0.33 4.58 -13.42
C SER A 125 0.72 3.28 -14.14
N LEU A 126 0.62 3.25 -15.47
CA LEU A 126 0.95 2.06 -16.26
C LEU A 126 2.43 1.69 -16.18
N ILE A 127 3.32 2.69 -16.15
CA ILE A 127 4.76 2.51 -15.98
C ILE A 127 5.04 1.91 -14.59
N ASP A 128 4.40 2.44 -13.56
CA ASP A 128 4.60 2.03 -12.17
C ASP A 128 4.09 0.61 -11.88
N PHE A 129 3.04 0.17 -12.56
CA PHE A 129 2.51 -1.18 -12.40
C PHE A 129 3.33 -2.26 -13.12
N LEU A 130 4.02 -1.94 -14.22
CA LEU A 130 4.66 -2.94 -15.08
C LEU A 130 5.67 -3.84 -14.35
N PRO A 131 6.56 -3.34 -13.48
CA PRO A 131 7.48 -4.21 -12.73
C PRO A 131 6.77 -5.20 -11.80
N THR A 132 5.61 -4.82 -11.25
CA THR A 132 4.78 -5.73 -10.44
C THR A 132 4.12 -6.79 -11.33
N TYR A 133 3.62 -6.43 -12.51
CA TYR A 133 3.11 -7.43 -13.48
C TYR A 133 4.17 -8.47 -13.84
N ALA A 134 5.43 -8.05 -13.98
CA ALA A 134 6.52 -8.96 -14.24
C ALA A 134 6.77 -9.91 -13.06
N ALA A 135 6.78 -9.40 -11.82
CA ALA A 135 6.89 -10.24 -10.63
C ALA A 135 5.74 -11.27 -10.57
N ASP A 136 4.51 -10.85 -10.83
CA ASP A 136 3.32 -11.72 -10.83
C ASP A 136 3.43 -12.81 -11.89
N ALA A 137 3.79 -12.46 -13.12
CA ALA A 137 4.00 -13.41 -14.21
C ALA A 137 5.11 -14.41 -13.89
N TRP A 138 6.19 -13.95 -13.26
CA TRP A 138 7.29 -14.80 -12.78
C TRP A 138 6.82 -15.80 -11.72
N TYR A 139 6.03 -15.33 -10.75
CA TYR A 139 5.47 -16.17 -9.68
C TYR A 139 4.60 -17.28 -10.26
N HIS A 140 3.67 -16.92 -11.15
CA HIS A 140 2.67 -17.80 -11.76
C HIS A 140 3.19 -18.71 -12.88
N GLY A 141 4.50 -18.67 -13.16
CA GLY A 141 5.14 -19.51 -14.17
C GLY A 141 4.77 -19.14 -15.60
N LYS A 142 4.47 -17.86 -15.84
CA LYS A 142 4.17 -17.32 -17.18
C LYS A 142 5.42 -16.85 -17.93
N ILE A 143 6.58 -16.88 -17.28
CA ILE A 143 7.86 -16.49 -17.85
C ILE A 143 8.72 -17.72 -18.14
N ALA A 144 9.17 -17.86 -19.38
CA ALA A 144 10.04 -18.95 -19.80
C ALA A 144 11.38 -18.93 -19.05
N ASN A 145 11.92 -20.10 -18.72
CA ASN A 145 13.21 -20.31 -18.03
C ASN A 145 13.33 -19.70 -16.62
N LYS A 146 12.30 -18.98 -16.13
CA LYS A 146 12.16 -18.41 -14.77
C LYS A 146 13.51 -17.92 -14.18
N PRO A 147 14.09 -16.83 -14.74
CA PRO A 147 15.37 -16.28 -14.28
C PRO A 147 15.34 -15.88 -12.80
N PRO A 148 16.48 -15.65 -12.13
CA PRO A 148 16.47 -15.13 -10.76
C PRO A 148 15.63 -13.85 -10.65
N ILE A 149 14.68 -13.84 -9.70
CA ILE A 149 13.66 -12.77 -9.60
C ILE A 149 14.27 -11.36 -9.52
N GLY A 150 15.38 -11.19 -8.78
CA GLY A 150 16.03 -9.89 -8.65
C GLY A 150 16.47 -9.31 -10.00
N ALA A 151 17.19 -10.10 -10.80
CA ALA A 151 17.63 -9.68 -12.13
C ALA A 151 16.45 -9.43 -13.09
N PHE A 152 15.39 -10.23 -12.97
CA PHE A 152 14.19 -10.08 -13.78
C PHE A 152 13.40 -8.80 -13.45
N ILE A 153 13.31 -8.45 -12.17
CA ILE A 153 12.67 -7.21 -11.72
C ILE A 153 13.47 -5.99 -12.18
N GLU A 154 14.81 -6.00 -12.11
CA GLU A 154 15.61 -4.89 -12.65
C GLU A 154 15.39 -4.70 -14.16
N GLN A 155 15.33 -5.78 -14.93
CA GLN A 155 15.01 -5.72 -16.35
C GLN A 155 13.63 -5.08 -16.59
N ALA A 156 12.64 -5.43 -15.77
CA ALA A 156 11.30 -4.86 -15.87
C ALA A 156 11.28 -3.37 -15.52
N ARG A 157 12.03 -2.94 -14.49
CA ARG A 157 12.19 -1.51 -14.15
C ARG A 157 12.83 -0.72 -15.29
N GLU A 158 13.94 -1.20 -15.83
CA GLU A 158 14.64 -0.54 -16.95
C GLU A 158 13.74 -0.40 -18.18
N PHE A 159 12.97 -1.44 -18.50
CA PHE A 159 12.02 -1.41 -19.59
C PHE A 159 10.88 -0.41 -19.33
N ALA A 160 10.29 -0.44 -18.12
CA ALA A 160 9.19 0.42 -17.72
C ALA A 160 9.58 1.90 -17.81
N SER A 161 10.65 2.30 -17.12
CA SER A 161 11.10 3.70 -17.07
C SER A 161 11.79 4.19 -18.35
N GLY A 162 12.11 3.29 -19.28
CA GLY A 162 12.83 3.60 -20.52
C GLY A 162 11.96 3.41 -21.77
N PRO A 163 12.15 2.32 -22.53
CA PRO A 163 11.41 2.08 -23.78
C PRO A 163 9.89 2.20 -23.67
N TYR A 164 9.28 1.70 -22.58
CA TYR A 164 7.83 1.74 -22.43
C TYR A 164 7.31 3.16 -22.17
N ALA A 165 7.92 3.88 -21.23
CA ALA A 165 7.61 5.30 -20.99
C ALA A 165 7.73 6.14 -22.26
N LEU A 166 8.81 5.95 -23.04
CA LEU A 166 8.99 6.65 -24.31
C LEU A 166 7.90 6.29 -25.34
N ALA A 167 7.47 5.03 -25.40
CA ALA A 167 6.40 4.59 -26.29
C ALA A 167 5.06 5.23 -25.91
N LEU A 168 4.74 5.30 -24.62
CA LEU A 168 3.53 5.97 -24.11
C LEU A 168 3.56 7.46 -24.45
N GLN A 169 4.70 8.13 -24.22
CA GLN A 169 4.90 9.55 -24.53
C GLN A 169 4.69 9.88 -26.02
N LYS A 170 5.12 9.00 -26.94
CA LYS A 170 4.93 9.20 -28.38
C LYS A 170 3.44 9.19 -28.80
N GLY A 171 2.58 8.53 -28.04
CA GLY A 171 1.15 8.40 -28.34
C GLY A 171 0.90 7.93 -29.78
N ASN A 172 0.04 8.63 -30.52
CA ASN A 172 -0.29 8.29 -31.91
C ASN A 172 0.86 8.51 -32.92
N SER A 173 2.01 9.04 -32.48
CA SER A 173 3.21 9.16 -33.33
C SER A 173 4.02 7.86 -33.39
N LEU A 174 3.65 6.86 -32.56
CA LEU A 174 4.30 5.56 -32.54
C LEU A 174 3.97 4.79 -33.83
N THR A 175 4.99 4.35 -34.56
CA THR A 175 4.80 3.54 -35.77
C THR A 175 4.34 2.12 -35.40
N ASP A 176 3.68 1.43 -36.33
CA ASP A 176 3.23 0.03 -36.13
C ASP A 176 4.40 -0.90 -35.76
N ALA A 177 5.58 -0.69 -36.36
CA ALA A 177 6.78 -1.47 -36.06
C ALA A 177 7.29 -1.22 -34.63
N GLU A 178 7.27 0.04 -34.16
CA GLU A 178 7.61 0.36 -32.78
C GLU A 178 6.58 -0.22 -31.80
N ALA A 179 5.29 -0.07 -32.09
CA ALA A 179 4.22 -0.64 -31.26
C ALA A 179 4.35 -2.15 -31.13
N GLN A 180 4.62 -2.85 -32.24
CA GLN A 180 4.85 -4.29 -32.26
C GLN A 180 6.08 -4.70 -31.44
N SER A 181 7.17 -3.94 -31.52
CA SER A 181 8.39 -4.18 -30.72
C SER A 181 8.14 -3.99 -29.22
N ILE A 182 7.43 -2.93 -28.83
CA ILE A 182 7.09 -2.67 -27.43
C ILE A 182 6.14 -3.74 -26.90
N ALA A 183 5.13 -4.13 -27.67
CA ALA A 183 4.22 -5.21 -27.28
C ALA A 183 4.94 -6.56 -27.10
N GLN A 184 5.94 -6.87 -27.92
CA GLN A 184 6.76 -8.08 -27.76
C GLN A 184 7.59 -8.04 -26.48
N GLN A 185 8.24 -6.91 -26.18
CA GLN A 185 9.01 -6.75 -24.94
C GLN A 185 8.11 -6.81 -23.70
N MET A 186 6.95 -6.14 -23.73
CA MET A 186 5.93 -6.24 -22.68
C MET A 186 5.46 -7.69 -22.51
N SER A 187 5.21 -8.42 -23.59
CA SER A 187 4.79 -9.82 -23.56
C SER A 187 5.83 -10.72 -22.87
N GLN A 188 7.11 -10.51 -23.16
CA GLN A 188 8.21 -11.25 -22.52
C GLN A 188 8.34 -11.00 -21.01
N LEU A 189 7.94 -9.82 -20.54
CA LEU A 189 8.02 -9.44 -19.13
C LEU A 189 6.76 -9.79 -18.35
N THR A 190 5.58 -9.66 -18.96
CA THR A 190 4.28 -9.74 -18.27
C THR A 190 3.55 -11.07 -18.49
N GLY A 191 4.04 -11.91 -19.41
CA GLY A 191 3.37 -13.17 -19.77
C GLY A 191 2.07 -13.01 -20.55
N LEU A 192 1.62 -11.77 -20.82
CA LEU A 192 0.47 -11.50 -21.68
C LEU A 192 0.82 -11.73 -23.15
N SER A 193 -0.18 -12.03 -23.99
CA SER A 193 0.05 -12.11 -25.43
C SER A 193 0.33 -10.72 -26.04
N ALA A 194 1.27 -10.65 -26.99
CA ALA A 194 1.55 -9.40 -27.71
C ALA A 194 0.32 -8.87 -28.46
N ASP A 195 -0.56 -9.75 -28.95
CA ASP A 195 -1.82 -9.38 -29.59
C ASP A 195 -2.79 -8.70 -28.62
N TYR A 196 -2.94 -9.22 -27.39
CA TYR A 196 -3.74 -8.55 -26.36
C TYR A 196 -3.18 -7.16 -26.03
N ILE A 197 -1.85 -7.07 -25.87
CA ILE A 197 -1.16 -5.80 -25.57
C ILE A 197 -1.38 -4.78 -26.69
N LEU A 198 -1.29 -5.19 -27.97
CA LEU A 198 -1.56 -4.31 -29.11
C LEU A 198 -3.02 -3.85 -29.15
N ARG A 199 -3.97 -4.76 -28.91
CA ARG A 199 -5.41 -4.41 -28.83
C ARG A 199 -5.73 -3.48 -27.66
N SER A 200 -4.91 -3.49 -26.61
CA SER A 200 -4.98 -2.52 -25.51
C SER A 200 -4.27 -1.20 -25.79
N HIS A 201 -3.72 -0.98 -27.00
CA HIS A 201 -2.89 0.18 -27.33
C HIS A 201 -1.71 0.37 -26.36
N LEU A 202 -1.10 -0.74 -25.95
CA LEU A 202 -0.02 -0.82 -24.95
C LEU A 202 -0.43 -0.36 -23.54
N ARG A 203 -1.72 -0.18 -23.25
CA ARG A 203 -2.25 0.32 -21.97
C ARG A 203 -3.08 -0.75 -21.28
N VAL A 204 -2.41 -1.58 -20.49
CA VAL A 204 -3.05 -2.64 -19.70
C VAL A 204 -3.22 -2.16 -18.25
N PRO A 205 -4.43 -1.72 -17.85
CA PRO A 205 -4.69 -1.34 -16.46
C PRO A 205 -4.68 -2.58 -15.53
N PRO A 206 -4.44 -2.38 -14.23
CA PRO A 206 -4.23 -3.48 -13.28
C PRO A 206 -5.40 -4.44 -13.19
N ASP A 207 -6.65 -3.95 -13.24
CA ASP A 207 -7.82 -4.83 -13.21
C ASP A 207 -7.91 -5.75 -14.43
N ARG A 208 -7.52 -5.26 -15.61
CA ARG A 208 -7.45 -6.10 -16.81
C ARG A 208 -6.31 -7.11 -16.72
N PHE A 209 -5.14 -6.71 -16.21
CA PHE A 209 -4.02 -7.62 -15.98
C PHE A 209 -4.41 -8.78 -15.04
N ARG A 210 -5.09 -8.45 -13.93
CA ARG A 210 -5.58 -9.43 -12.95
C ARG A 210 -6.51 -10.48 -13.54
N ARG A 211 -7.25 -10.11 -14.59
CA ARG A 211 -8.17 -10.99 -15.32
C ARG A 211 -7.51 -11.76 -16.46
N GLU A 212 -6.46 -11.21 -17.04
CA GLU A 212 -5.84 -11.78 -18.23
C GLU A 212 -4.74 -12.80 -17.91
N LEU A 213 -3.92 -12.56 -16.88
CA LEU A 213 -2.69 -13.33 -16.65
C LEU A 213 -2.92 -14.86 -16.59
N LEU A 214 -3.99 -15.29 -15.91
CA LEU A 214 -4.36 -16.69 -15.70
C LEU A 214 -5.65 -17.08 -16.44
N ARG A 215 -6.06 -16.34 -17.48
CA ARG A 215 -7.33 -16.60 -18.18
C ARG A 215 -7.40 -18.00 -18.78
N ASP A 216 -6.27 -18.54 -19.25
CA ASP A 216 -6.13 -19.92 -19.74
C ASP A 216 -6.42 -20.99 -18.68
N ARG A 217 -6.37 -20.64 -17.39
CA ARG A 217 -6.69 -21.50 -16.25
C ARG A 217 -8.07 -21.23 -15.65
N HIS A 218 -8.83 -20.30 -16.23
CA HIS A 218 -10.11 -19.81 -15.68
C HIS A 218 -9.97 -19.21 -14.27
N GLU A 219 -8.82 -18.60 -13.99
CA GLU A 219 -8.47 -18.03 -12.69
C GLU A 219 -8.24 -16.51 -12.79
N ILE A 220 -8.39 -15.83 -11.65
CA ILE A 220 -8.02 -14.43 -11.43
C ILE A 220 -6.98 -14.33 -10.33
N ILE A 221 -6.21 -13.24 -10.29
CA ILE A 221 -5.24 -12.97 -9.23
C ILE A 221 -5.67 -11.82 -8.29
N GLY A 222 -5.18 -11.88 -7.05
CA GLY A 222 -5.38 -10.85 -6.03
C GLY A 222 -4.85 -9.47 -6.43
N ARG A 223 -5.57 -8.42 -6.01
CA ARG A 223 -5.09 -7.03 -6.01
C ARG A 223 -4.14 -6.80 -4.83
N ILE A 224 -4.52 -7.28 -3.64
CA ILE A 224 -3.73 -7.05 -2.42
C ILE A 224 -2.50 -7.97 -2.40
N ASP A 225 -2.62 -9.21 -2.88
CA ASP A 225 -1.50 -10.13 -3.07
C ASP A 225 -1.82 -11.04 -4.25
N SER A 226 -1.12 -10.83 -5.35
CA SER A 226 -1.36 -11.51 -6.62
C SER A 226 -1.06 -13.02 -6.56
N ARG A 227 -0.40 -13.49 -5.50
CA ARG A 227 -0.15 -14.92 -5.26
C ARG A 227 -1.44 -15.68 -4.95
N TYR A 228 -2.44 -15.02 -4.38
CA TYR A 228 -3.77 -15.59 -4.15
C TYR A 228 -4.54 -15.64 -5.47
N VAL A 229 -5.11 -16.81 -5.75
CA VAL A 229 -5.94 -17.04 -6.95
C VAL A 229 -7.40 -17.22 -6.56
N GLY A 230 -8.28 -16.80 -7.46
CA GLY A 230 -9.72 -16.99 -7.34
C GLY A 230 -10.36 -17.26 -8.69
N THR A 231 -11.69 -17.28 -8.72
CA THR A 231 -12.50 -17.51 -9.92
C THR A 231 -13.56 -16.44 -10.07
N GLU A 232 -14.00 -16.21 -11.31
CA GLU A 232 -15.13 -15.35 -11.65
C GLU A 232 -16.19 -16.15 -12.42
N PRO A 233 -17.47 -15.75 -12.40
CA PRO A 233 -18.53 -16.49 -13.11
C PRO A 233 -18.40 -16.38 -14.63
N ASP A 234 -17.85 -15.29 -15.14
CA ASP A 234 -17.59 -15.07 -16.57
C ASP A 234 -16.08 -15.05 -16.83
N ASN A 235 -15.59 -15.90 -17.74
CA ASN A 235 -14.17 -15.97 -18.11
C ASN A 235 -13.75 -14.98 -19.19
N VAL A 236 -14.66 -14.16 -19.76
CA VAL A 236 -14.31 -13.11 -20.72
C VAL A 236 -14.45 -11.69 -20.17
N GLY A 237 -14.85 -11.55 -18.89
CA GLY A 237 -14.98 -10.25 -18.24
C GLY A 237 -13.66 -9.49 -18.08
N GLU A 238 -13.77 -8.16 -17.94
CA GLU A 238 -12.63 -7.24 -17.80
C GLU A 238 -12.26 -6.89 -16.34
N GLY A 239 -13.22 -6.98 -15.42
CA GLY A 239 -13.04 -6.64 -14.00
C GLY A 239 -13.18 -7.85 -13.07
N THR A 240 -12.84 -7.65 -11.80
CA THR A 240 -13.01 -8.62 -10.71
C THR A 240 -14.09 -8.16 -9.74
N ASP A 241 -14.97 -9.05 -9.31
CA ASP A 241 -16.04 -8.75 -8.34
C ASP A 241 -15.53 -8.76 -6.89
N TYR A 242 -14.42 -9.44 -6.62
CA TYR A 242 -13.79 -9.51 -5.31
C TYR A 242 -12.26 -9.61 -5.39
N ASP A 243 -11.61 -9.51 -4.23
CA ASP A 243 -10.18 -9.73 -4.07
C ASP A 243 -9.91 -11.12 -3.48
N PRO A 244 -9.22 -12.02 -4.21
CA PRO A 244 -8.84 -13.34 -3.71
C PRO A 244 -8.20 -13.37 -2.32
N GLN A 245 -7.21 -12.50 -2.03
CA GLN A 245 -6.61 -12.45 -0.69
C GLN A 245 -7.63 -12.00 0.36
N GLY A 246 -8.38 -10.92 0.09
CA GLY A 246 -9.37 -10.38 1.00
C GLY A 246 -10.38 -11.43 1.45
N SER A 247 -10.95 -12.18 0.49
CA SER A 247 -11.85 -13.30 0.77
C SER A 247 -11.17 -14.45 1.51
N ALA A 248 -9.88 -14.69 1.23
CA ALA A 248 -9.11 -15.78 1.80
C ALA A 248 -8.78 -15.62 3.29
N ILE A 249 -8.63 -14.38 3.80
CA ILE A 249 -8.09 -14.16 5.16
C ILE A 249 -8.99 -13.33 6.08
N THR A 250 -9.86 -12.46 5.55
CA THR A 250 -10.59 -11.45 6.36
C THR A 250 -11.43 -12.07 7.47
N GLY A 251 -12.10 -13.19 7.18
CA GLY A 251 -12.95 -13.89 8.16
C GLY A 251 -12.19 -14.29 9.42
N GLY A 252 -10.93 -14.72 9.27
CA GLY A 252 -10.08 -15.12 10.38
C GLY A 252 -9.69 -13.95 11.28
N PHE A 253 -9.23 -12.85 10.69
CA PHE A 253 -8.85 -11.65 11.44
C PHE A 253 -10.03 -11.03 12.19
N VAL A 254 -11.17 -10.84 11.51
CA VAL A 254 -12.34 -10.20 12.10
C VAL A 254 -12.91 -11.05 13.24
N ALA A 255 -13.04 -12.37 13.03
CA ALA A 255 -13.56 -13.26 14.06
C ALA A 255 -12.61 -13.36 15.26
N ALA A 256 -11.30 -13.51 15.04
CA ALA A 256 -10.31 -13.57 16.12
C ALA A 256 -10.31 -12.30 16.98
N LEU A 257 -10.36 -11.12 16.34
CA LEU A 257 -10.40 -9.84 17.05
C LEU A 257 -11.69 -9.68 17.87
N ASN A 258 -12.85 -10.03 17.29
CA ASN A 258 -14.13 -9.95 18.01
C ASN A 258 -14.17 -10.91 19.21
N ASP A 259 -13.73 -12.16 19.02
CA ASP A 259 -13.67 -13.15 20.09
C ASP A 259 -12.73 -12.68 21.21
N TYR A 260 -11.55 -12.18 20.86
CA TYR A 260 -10.60 -11.66 21.85
C TYR A 260 -11.14 -10.45 22.64
N LEU A 261 -11.65 -9.42 21.95
CA LEU A 261 -12.13 -8.21 22.62
C LEU A 261 -13.35 -8.48 23.52
N PHE A 262 -14.33 -9.22 23.02
CA PHE A 262 -15.64 -9.31 23.68
C PHE A 262 -15.79 -10.57 24.54
N ARG A 263 -15.15 -11.69 24.20
CA ARG A 263 -15.17 -12.90 25.03
C ARG A 263 -14.04 -12.87 26.06
N ASP A 264 -12.80 -12.76 25.61
CA ASP A 264 -11.61 -12.97 26.46
C ASP A 264 -11.30 -11.75 27.35
N LEU A 265 -11.22 -10.55 26.77
CA LEU A 265 -11.06 -9.32 27.55
C LEU A 265 -12.35 -8.89 28.26
N GLY A 266 -13.49 -9.46 27.86
CA GLY A 266 -14.79 -9.18 28.45
C GLY A 266 -15.27 -7.73 28.23
N TYR A 267 -14.76 -7.02 27.23
CA TYR A 267 -15.19 -5.67 26.93
C TYR A 267 -16.69 -5.68 26.56
N ARG A 268 -17.50 -4.86 27.23
CA ARG A 268 -18.96 -4.80 27.04
C ARG A 268 -19.32 -3.48 26.37
N THR A 269 -19.94 -3.57 25.20
CA THR A 269 -20.40 -2.41 24.44
C THR A 269 -21.59 -2.80 23.56
N PRO A 270 -22.56 -1.90 23.30
CA PRO A 270 -23.58 -2.12 22.29
C PRO A 270 -23.04 -1.92 20.86
N LEU A 271 -21.80 -1.46 20.69
CA LEU A 271 -21.21 -1.18 19.38
C LEU A 271 -20.77 -2.47 18.67
N ILE A 272 -21.03 -2.51 17.36
CA ILE A 272 -20.47 -3.52 16.46
C ILE A 272 -19.07 -3.06 16.03
N TYR A 273 -18.07 -3.94 16.09
CA TYR A 273 -16.74 -3.65 15.56
C TYR A 273 -16.79 -3.48 14.03
N ARG A 274 -16.29 -2.35 13.52
CA ARG A 274 -16.27 -2.03 12.08
C ARG A 274 -14.87 -2.23 11.49
N PRO A 275 -14.54 -3.36 10.85
CA PRO A 275 -13.19 -3.56 10.29
C PRO A 275 -12.84 -2.55 9.19
N ASN A 276 -13.85 -2.01 8.50
CA ASN A 276 -13.72 -0.87 7.60
C ASN A 276 -15.04 -0.08 7.61
N ASN A 277 -15.06 1.06 6.93
CA ASN A 277 -16.27 1.86 6.71
C ASN A 277 -16.40 2.29 5.23
N TYR A 278 -15.96 1.43 4.29
CA TYR A 278 -15.92 1.76 2.86
C TYR A 278 -17.28 2.14 2.30
N GLY A 279 -18.34 1.48 2.78
CA GLY A 279 -19.71 1.86 2.45
C GLY A 279 -19.98 3.35 2.70
N ALA A 280 -19.73 3.87 3.91
CA ALA A 280 -19.99 5.29 4.17
C ALA A 280 -18.99 6.23 3.46
N VAL A 281 -17.73 5.83 3.36
CA VAL A 281 -16.64 6.62 2.75
C VAL A 281 -16.87 6.80 1.25
N PHE A 282 -17.38 5.77 0.56
CA PHE A 282 -17.53 5.73 -0.91
C PHE A 282 -18.98 5.76 -1.42
N ALA A 283 -20.01 5.52 -0.60
CA ALA A 283 -21.41 5.49 -1.06
C ALA A 283 -21.94 6.83 -1.56
N GLY A 284 -21.18 7.93 -1.43
CA GLY A 284 -21.67 9.25 -1.77
C GLY A 284 -21.30 9.75 -3.16
N GLY A 285 -20.06 9.54 -3.62
CA GLY A 285 -19.49 10.31 -4.76
C GLY A 285 -19.75 11.83 -4.69
N GLY A 286 -20.14 12.33 -3.51
CA GLY A 286 -20.82 13.60 -3.29
C GLY A 286 -20.23 14.30 -2.08
N PRO A 287 -20.78 15.45 -1.66
CA PRO A 287 -20.13 16.34 -0.68
C PRO A 287 -19.91 15.71 0.70
N ASP A 288 -20.64 14.63 1.01
CA ASP A 288 -20.56 13.92 2.29
C ASP A 288 -19.60 12.71 2.27
N GLY A 289 -18.97 12.40 1.12
CA GLY A 289 -17.99 11.32 0.98
C GLY A 289 -16.56 11.76 1.33
N TRP A 290 -15.57 10.88 1.10
CA TRP A 290 -14.17 11.22 1.32
C TRP A 290 -13.70 12.36 0.41
N SER A 291 -13.23 13.46 1.00
CA SER A 291 -12.56 14.51 0.23
C SER A 291 -11.08 14.19 0.02
N PHE A 292 -10.67 14.08 -1.23
CA PHE A 292 -9.25 13.99 -1.63
C PHE A 292 -8.59 15.36 -1.83
N THR A 293 -9.28 16.47 -1.54
CA THR A 293 -8.62 17.77 -1.52
C THR A 293 -7.68 17.85 -0.32
N HIS A 294 -6.53 18.48 -0.48
CA HIS A 294 -5.53 18.62 0.58
C HIS A 294 -4.92 20.03 0.58
N LYS A 295 -4.69 20.59 1.77
CA LYS A 295 -3.91 21.82 1.94
C LYS A 295 -2.50 21.48 2.40
N SER A 296 -1.60 21.28 1.44
CA SER A 296 -0.19 20.99 1.67
C SER A 296 0.64 22.25 1.95
N PRO A 297 1.92 22.11 2.33
CA PRO A 297 2.88 23.21 2.40
C PRO A 297 3.05 24.00 1.08
N GLU A 298 2.78 23.37 -0.06
CA GLU A 298 2.90 24.00 -1.38
C GLU A 298 1.60 24.65 -1.87
N GLY A 299 0.52 24.52 -1.10
CA GLY A 299 -0.79 25.11 -1.40
C GLY A 299 -1.90 24.08 -1.48
N ARG A 300 -3.06 24.54 -1.98
CA ARG A 300 -4.26 23.72 -2.12
C ARG A 300 -4.14 22.80 -3.33
N GLN A 301 -4.45 21.53 -3.12
CA GLN A 301 -4.52 20.48 -4.13
C GLN A 301 -5.97 19.95 -4.21
N ASP A 302 -6.44 19.65 -5.42
CA ASP A 302 -7.75 19.01 -5.63
C ASP A 302 -7.68 17.48 -5.57
N VAL A 303 -6.49 16.92 -5.78
CA VAL A 303 -6.15 15.51 -5.56
C VAL A 303 -4.94 15.48 -4.63
N ALA A 304 -5.05 14.75 -3.53
CA ALA A 304 -4.06 14.80 -2.47
C ALA A 304 -2.72 14.20 -2.92
N ASP A 305 -1.68 14.98 -2.67
CA ASP A 305 -0.29 14.56 -2.64
C ASP A 305 0.29 14.97 -1.28
N THR A 306 0.61 13.97 -0.47
CA THR A 306 1.22 14.14 0.87
C THR A 306 2.74 13.91 0.85
N SER A 307 3.32 13.63 -0.33
CA SER A 307 4.78 13.52 -0.47
C SER A 307 5.46 14.86 -0.21
N VAL A 308 4.79 15.98 -0.55
CA VAL A 308 5.25 17.35 -0.28
C VAL A 308 5.28 17.67 1.23
N ASP A 309 4.34 17.13 2.01
CA ASP A 309 4.34 17.22 3.48
C ASP A 309 5.54 16.48 4.06
N LEU A 310 5.75 15.23 3.62
CA LEU A 310 6.90 14.44 4.04
C LEU A 310 8.22 15.13 3.68
N ALA A 311 8.31 15.68 2.47
CA ALA A 311 9.50 16.39 2.01
C ALA A 311 9.76 17.66 2.85
N SER A 312 8.71 18.43 3.16
CA SER A 312 8.78 19.57 4.09
C SER A 312 9.29 19.14 5.47
N ALA A 313 8.70 18.09 6.04
CA ALA A 313 9.07 17.59 7.35
C ALA A 313 10.53 17.09 7.39
N MET A 314 11.00 16.39 6.35
CA MET A 314 12.40 15.94 6.25
C MET A 314 13.39 17.10 6.10
N ARG A 315 13.01 18.18 5.39
CA ARG A 315 13.86 19.39 5.29
C ARG A 315 14.01 20.10 6.63
N GLN A 316 12.93 20.14 7.43
CA GLN A 316 12.92 20.77 8.75
C GLN A 316 13.51 19.87 9.85
N ASN A 317 13.38 18.55 9.71
CA ASN A 317 13.97 17.53 10.58
C ASN A 317 14.92 16.63 9.77
N PRO A 318 16.15 17.09 9.46
CA PRO A 318 17.08 16.38 8.59
C PRO A 318 17.62 15.06 9.19
N ARG A 319 17.26 14.73 10.44
CA ARG A 319 17.60 13.45 11.07
C ARG A 319 16.48 12.41 10.99
N MET A 320 15.27 12.80 10.55
CA MET A 320 14.17 11.86 10.39
C MET A 320 14.54 10.79 9.37
N LYS A 321 14.39 9.52 9.75
CA LYS A 321 14.68 8.37 8.89
C LYS A 321 13.41 7.73 8.37
N ILE A 322 13.48 7.15 7.17
CA ILE A 322 12.35 6.53 6.51
C ILE A 322 12.70 5.07 6.16
N LEU A 323 11.76 4.16 6.43
CA LEU A 323 11.81 2.79 5.95
C LEU A 323 10.62 2.55 5.01
N SER A 324 10.89 2.31 3.74
CA SER A 324 9.91 1.86 2.74
C SER A 324 9.93 0.33 2.68
N VAL A 325 8.78 -0.28 2.93
CA VAL A 325 8.57 -1.73 2.99
C VAL A 325 7.64 -2.10 1.86
N ASN A 326 8.11 -2.91 0.91
CA ASN A 326 7.42 -3.13 -0.36
C ASN A 326 7.23 -4.63 -0.66
N GLY A 327 6.00 -5.01 -1.01
CA GLY A 327 5.70 -6.34 -1.56
C GLY A 327 5.95 -6.39 -3.07
N TYR A 328 6.57 -7.46 -3.56
CA TYR A 328 6.73 -7.66 -5.01
C TYR A 328 5.41 -7.98 -5.73
N TYR A 329 4.41 -8.49 -5.00
CA TYR A 329 3.17 -9.03 -5.55
C TYR A 329 1.95 -8.16 -5.20
N ASP A 330 2.20 -6.86 -4.96
CA ASP A 330 1.21 -5.88 -4.52
C ASP A 330 0.70 -5.05 -5.71
N LEU A 331 -0.50 -5.37 -6.19
CA LEU A 331 -1.19 -4.64 -7.26
C LEU A 331 -2.11 -3.52 -6.72
N ALA A 332 -2.14 -3.27 -5.41
CA ALA A 332 -2.83 -2.13 -4.84
C ALA A 332 -1.94 -0.89 -4.82
N THR A 333 -0.68 -1.06 -4.46
CA THR A 333 0.36 -0.02 -4.40
C THR A 333 1.69 -0.61 -4.89
N PRO A 334 1.97 -0.54 -6.20
CA PRO A 334 3.13 -1.23 -6.77
C PRO A 334 4.43 -0.65 -6.24
N PHE A 335 5.42 -1.52 -5.96
CA PHE A 335 6.70 -1.10 -5.38
C PHE A 335 7.45 -0.07 -6.23
N HIS A 336 7.29 -0.12 -7.55
CA HIS A 336 7.94 0.84 -8.44
C HIS A 336 7.28 2.23 -8.38
N GLY A 337 5.95 2.29 -8.15
CA GLY A 337 5.26 3.54 -7.86
C GLY A 337 5.74 4.17 -6.55
N ALA A 338 5.94 3.37 -5.49
CA ALA A 338 6.54 3.86 -4.26
C ALA A 338 7.95 4.44 -4.49
N GLU A 339 8.80 3.73 -5.22
CA GLU A 339 10.13 4.23 -5.62
C GLU A 339 10.04 5.54 -6.41
N TYR A 340 9.08 5.64 -7.33
CA TYR A 340 8.82 6.85 -8.11
C TYR A 340 8.48 8.02 -7.18
N GLU A 341 7.46 7.88 -6.32
CA GLU A 341 7.03 8.96 -5.44
C GLU A 341 8.19 9.46 -4.54
N PHE A 342 8.95 8.56 -3.91
CA PHE A 342 10.09 8.95 -3.06
C PHE A 342 11.20 9.67 -3.85
N LYS A 343 11.48 9.25 -5.09
CA LYS A 343 12.50 9.87 -5.95
C LYS A 343 12.08 11.27 -6.44
N HIS A 344 10.78 11.59 -6.41
CA HIS A 344 10.23 12.85 -6.92
C HIS A 344 9.91 13.89 -5.85
N MET A 345 10.27 13.66 -4.59
CA MET A 345 10.10 14.63 -3.48
C MET A 345 11.05 15.85 -3.53
N ALA A 346 11.93 15.93 -4.54
CA ALA A 346 12.95 16.99 -4.68
C ALA A 346 13.85 17.16 -3.43
N LEU A 347 14.23 16.05 -2.80
CA LEU A 347 15.12 16.05 -1.64
C LEU A 347 16.59 16.15 -2.05
N GLU A 348 17.38 16.90 -1.26
CA GLU A 348 18.84 16.91 -1.36
C GLU A 348 19.43 15.51 -1.12
N PRO A 349 20.58 15.14 -1.72
CA PRO A 349 21.15 13.79 -1.63
C PRO A 349 21.32 13.27 -0.19
N GLN A 350 21.68 14.16 0.73
CA GLN A 350 21.83 13.85 2.16
C GLN A 350 20.52 13.46 2.85
N LEU A 351 19.38 14.01 2.39
CA LEU A 351 18.06 13.64 2.90
C LEU A 351 17.55 12.37 2.21
N GLN A 352 17.86 12.18 0.92
CA GLN A 352 17.56 10.91 0.23
C GLN A 352 18.26 9.72 0.90
N ALA A 353 19.48 9.92 1.42
CA ALA A 353 20.21 8.90 2.17
C ALA A 353 19.51 8.44 3.47
N ASN A 354 18.52 9.19 3.97
CA ASN A 354 17.70 8.78 5.12
C ASN A 354 16.57 7.82 4.73
N ILE A 355 16.36 7.54 3.45
CA ILE A 355 15.31 6.64 2.95
C ILE A 355 15.93 5.28 2.63
N ARG A 356 15.48 4.24 3.35
CA ARG A 356 15.86 2.85 3.09
C ARG A 356 14.69 2.09 2.48
N TYR A 357 14.94 1.33 1.43
CA TYR A 357 13.96 0.44 0.80
C TYR A 357 14.21 -1.01 1.21
N THR A 358 13.14 -1.76 1.41
CA THR A 358 13.14 -3.22 1.63
C THR A 358 12.06 -3.86 0.76
N TYR A 359 12.33 -5.06 0.27
CA TYR A 359 11.47 -5.77 -0.68
C TYR A 359 11.22 -7.21 -0.20
N TYR A 360 9.98 -7.67 -0.32
CA TYR A 360 9.54 -8.94 0.24
C TYR A 360 8.83 -9.78 -0.82
N PRO A 361 8.99 -11.12 -0.78
CA PRO A 361 8.26 -12.05 -1.66
C PRO A 361 6.81 -12.24 -1.19
N ALA A 362 6.10 -11.13 -0.97
CA ALA A 362 4.71 -11.07 -0.52
C ALA A 362 3.96 -9.93 -1.23
N GLY A 363 2.63 -9.87 -1.05
CA GLY A 363 1.82 -8.73 -1.47
C GLY A 363 1.82 -7.58 -0.45
N HIS A 364 0.71 -6.87 -0.36
CA HIS A 364 0.51 -5.63 0.43
C HIS A 364 0.77 -5.76 1.94
N MET A 365 0.49 -6.95 2.49
CA MET A 365 0.57 -7.24 3.91
C MET A 365 1.69 -8.26 4.17
N MET A 366 2.94 -7.84 4.05
CA MET A 366 4.11 -8.73 4.08
C MET A 366 4.16 -9.63 5.33
N TYR A 367 3.59 -9.18 6.45
CA TYR A 367 3.54 -9.91 7.71
C TYR A 367 2.57 -11.09 7.75
N ILE A 368 1.74 -11.32 6.71
CA ILE A 368 0.93 -12.55 6.61
C ILE A 368 1.76 -13.74 6.11
N ASP A 369 2.90 -13.48 5.47
CA ASP A 369 3.87 -14.47 5.05
C ASP A 369 4.91 -14.67 6.18
N PRO A 370 5.03 -15.87 6.81
CA PRO A 370 5.85 -16.03 8.01
C PRO A 370 7.35 -15.74 7.82
N VAL A 371 7.89 -15.98 6.63
CA VAL A 371 9.29 -15.67 6.32
C VAL A 371 9.48 -14.15 6.24
N SER A 372 8.57 -13.49 5.53
CA SER A 372 8.56 -12.04 5.39
C SER A 372 8.26 -11.33 6.71
N ALA A 373 7.42 -11.88 7.58
CA ALA A 373 7.13 -11.36 8.92
C ALA A 373 8.39 -11.32 9.81
N ARG A 374 9.14 -12.44 9.86
CA ARG A 374 10.42 -12.51 10.57
C ARG A 374 11.42 -11.49 10.05
N GLN A 375 11.54 -11.37 8.72
CA GLN A 375 12.44 -10.40 8.09
C GLN A 375 12.01 -8.95 8.41
N LEU A 376 10.71 -8.66 8.31
CA LEU A 376 10.14 -7.34 8.60
C LEU A 376 10.40 -6.94 10.05
N LYS A 377 10.24 -7.86 11.00
CA LYS A 377 10.57 -7.66 12.40
C LYS A 377 12.05 -7.29 12.59
N ALA A 378 12.96 -8.00 11.93
CA ALA A 378 14.40 -7.70 11.99
C ALA A 378 14.71 -6.31 11.40
N ASP A 379 14.11 -5.97 10.27
CA ASP A 379 14.32 -4.69 9.60
C ASP A 379 13.76 -3.50 10.40
N LEU A 380 12.57 -3.65 10.99
CA LEU A 380 11.99 -2.65 11.89
C LEU A 380 12.84 -2.43 13.15
N SER A 381 13.33 -3.52 13.75
CA SER A 381 14.18 -3.43 14.95
C SER A 381 15.50 -2.71 14.62
N ALA A 382 16.13 -3.02 13.49
CA ALA A 382 17.33 -2.34 13.02
C ALA A 382 17.05 -0.87 12.66
N PHE A 383 15.91 -0.58 12.04
CA PHE A 383 15.49 0.77 11.69
C PHE A 383 15.33 1.65 12.93
N TYR A 384 14.59 1.17 13.95
CA TYR A 384 14.41 1.88 15.21
C TYR A 384 15.76 2.15 15.90
N ALA A 385 16.63 1.14 15.98
CA ALA A 385 17.97 1.31 16.54
C ALA A 385 18.80 2.37 15.80
N SER A 386 18.64 2.47 14.47
CA SER A 386 19.39 3.44 13.67
C SER A 386 18.87 4.88 13.78
N ALA A 387 17.62 5.07 14.22
CA ALA A 387 16.91 6.35 14.20
C ALA A 387 16.69 6.95 15.60
N MET A 388 17.18 6.26 16.65
CA MET A 388 17.17 6.73 18.04
C MET A 388 18.27 7.74 18.34
#